data_AF-A0A9P4NE60-F1
#
_entry.id   AF-A0A9P4NE60-F1
#
_cell.length_a   1.000
_cell.length_b   1.000
_cell.length_c   1.000
_cell.angle_alpha   90.00
_cell.angle_beta   90.00
_cell.angle_gamma   90.00
#
_symmetry.space_group_name_H-M   'P 1'
#
loop_
_entity.id
_entity.type
_entity.pdbx_description
1 polymer ?
#
loop_
_entity_poly.entity_id
_entity_poly.type
_entity_poly.pdbx_seq_one_letter_code
_entity_poly.pdbx_strand_id
1 'polypeptide(L)'
;LRSLGLKEGVNPFFNNEKIWVGNDGYMKLTFTNWNTARLILCIWHASDGYLNAHQPELTISLEPFKQVTISVADKVLHNAFSAIYPDTKVAGQIYNTWGEFSVSGHSSTINVSREPWMRGHSMDIRSRQTGCRTSMESCVFVCKKGDRCGKAQEYDLINC
;
A
#
# COMPACT_ATOMS: atom_id res chain seq x y z
N LEU A 1 4.57 -12.86 9.82
CA LEU A 1 3.29 -12.20 10.16
C LEU A 1 2.98 -12.30 11.65
N ARG A 2 2.76 -13.50 12.20
CA ARG A 2 2.49 -13.69 13.65
C ARG A 2 3.53 -13.07 14.57
N SER A 3 4.83 -13.18 14.25
CA SER A 3 5.92 -12.55 15.00
C SER A 3 5.89 -11.02 15.01
N LEU A 4 5.16 -10.40 14.07
CA LEU A 4 4.97 -8.96 13.95
C LEU A 4 3.59 -8.52 14.46
N GLY A 5 2.81 -9.43 15.07
CA GLY A 5 1.45 -9.16 15.53
C GLY A 5 0.43 -8.95 14.39
N LEU A 6 0.79 -9.23 13.14
CA LEU A 6 -0.10 -9.09 11.99
C LEU A 6 -0.94 -10.36 11.79
N LYS A 7 -2.25 -10.18 11.60
CA LYS A 7 -3.15 -11.21 11.10
C LYS A 7 -2.92 -11.48 9.61
N GLU A 8 -3.02 -12.74 9.20
CA GLU A 8 -3.06 -13.09 7.78
C GLU A 8 -4.30 -12.48 7.13
N GLY A 9 -4.16 -12.03 5.88
CA GLY A 9 -5.25 -11.44 5.13
C GLY A 9 -6.30 -12.48 4.72
N VAL A 10 -7.49 -12.00 4.37
CA VAL A 10 -8.59 -12.87 3.91
C VAL A 10 -8.24 -13.56 2.59
N ASN A 11 -7.51 -12.87 1.71
CA ASN A 11 -7.02 -13.39 0.43
C ASN A 11 -8.13 -13.91 -0.51
N PRO A 12 -9.21 -13.16 -0.77
CA PRO A 12 -10.22 -13.57 -1.75
C PRO A 12 -9.64 -13.63 -3.17
N PHE A 13 -10.12 -14.61 -3.96
CA PHE A 13 -9.74 -14.85 -5.36
C PHE A 13 -10.88 -14.58 -6.35
N PHE A 14 -11.98 -14.02 -5.87
CA PHE A 14 -13.17 -13.71 -6.66
C PHE A 14 -13.76 -12.38 -6.19
N ASN A 15 -14.56 -11.76 -7.06
CA ASN A 15 -15.20 -10.49 -6.79
C ASN A 15 -16.01 -10.55 -5.49
N ASN A 16 -15.60 -9.70 -4.54
CA ASN A 16 -16.20 -9.53 -3.21
C ASN A 16 -16.73 -8.10 -3.00
N GLU A 17 -16.93 -7.35 -4.10
CA GLU A 17 -17.31 -5.94 -4.11
C GLU A 17 -16.30 -5.00 -3.43
N LYS A 18 -15.08 -5.49 -3.15
CA LYS A 18 -13.99 -4.76 -2.49
C LYS A 18 -12.68 -4.94 -3.24
N ILE A 19 -11.80 -5.82 -2.74
CA ILE A 19 -10.46 -6.07 -3.25
C ILE A 19 -10.24 -7.59 -3.27
N TRP A 20 -9.74 -8.12 -4.38
CA TRP A 20 -9.41 -9.54 -4.53
C TRP A 20 -8.21 -9.75 -5.46
N VAL A 21 -7.58 -10.92 -5.35
CA VAL A 21 -6.55 -11.34 -6.31
C VAL A 21 -7.25 -11.67 -7.63
N GLY A 22 -6.95 -10.92 -8.69
CA GLY A 22 -7.66 -11.02 -9.96
C GLY A 22 -7.23 -9.96 -10.98
N ASN A 23 -7.83 -10.01 -12.19
CA ASN A 23 -7.60 -9.02 -13.25
C ASN A 23 -8.89 -8.49 -13.92
N ASP A 24 -10.02 -8.70 -13.25
CA ASP A 24 -11.40 -8.49 -13.70
C ASP A 24 -12.09 -7.33 -12.99
N GLY A 25 -11.42 -6.66 -12.05
CA GLY A 25 -11.94 -5.50 -11.33
C GLY A 25 -12.02 -4.23 -12.17
N TYR A 26 -12.76 -3.25 -11.63
CA TYR A 26 -12.90 -1.91 -12.22
C TYR A 26 -11.54 -1.22 -12.32
N MET A 27 -10.79 -1.20 -11.21
CA MET A 27 -9.38 -0.80 -11.19
C MET A 27 -8.49 -2.03 -11.01
N LYS A 28 -7.34 -2.02 -11.68
CA LYS A 28 -6.31 -3.07 -11.59
C LYS A 28 -5.02 -2.49 -11.05
N LEU A 29 -4.49 -3.10 -10.01
CA LEU A 29 -3.18 -2.78 -9.46
C LEU A 29 -2.24 -3.96 -9.72
N THR A 30 -1.17 -3.74 -10.47
CA THR A 30 -0.10 -4.74 -10.62
C THR A 30 1.05 -4.35 -9.72
N PHE A 31 1.31 -5.18 -8.71
CA PHE A 31 2.44 -5.03 -7.81
C PHE A 31 3.59 -5.90 -8.30
N THR A 32 4.79 -5.33 -8.37
CA THR A 32 6.00 -6.05 -8.74
C THR A 32 7.04 -5.91 -7.64
N ASN A 33 7.55 -7.03 -7.15
CA ASN A 33 8.68 -7.04 -6.23
C ASN A 33 9.98 -6.88 -7.00
N TRP A 34 10.52 -5.66 -7.09
CA TRP A 34 11.84 -5.42 -7.71
C TRP A 34 13.02 -5.65 -6.76
N ASN A 35 12.76 -6.04 -5.50
CA ASN A 35 13.79 -6.35 -4.53
C ASN A 35 14.36 -7.76 -4.78
N THR A 36 15.60 -7.97 -4.35
CA THR A 36 16.26 -9.29 -4.38
C THR A 36 15.80 -10.21 -3.23
N ALA A 37 15.11 -9.66 -2.24
CA ALA A 37 14.49 -10.40 -1.14
C ALA A 37 12.99 -10.62 -1.39
N ARG A 38 12.48 -11.74 -0.88
CA ARG A 38 11.04 -12.00 -0.76
C ARG A 38 10.42 -10.97 0.18
N LEU A 39 9.23 -10.49 -0.17
CA LEU A 39 8.43 -9.60 0.67
C LEU A 39 6.99 -10.11 0.81
N ILE A 40 6.26 -9.58 1.78
CA ILE A 40 4.82 -9.81 1.93
C ILE A 40 4.10 -8.49 1.68
N LEU A 41 3.31 -8.42 0.61
CA LEU A 41 2.42 -7.30 0.32
C LEU A 41 1.20 -7.41 1.22
N CYS A 42 0.86 -6.34 1.93
CA CYS A 42 -0.34 -6.23 2.75
C CYS A 42 -1.24 -5.12 2.20
N ILE A 43 -2.54 -5.39 2.03
CA ILE A 43 -3.53 -4.43 1.52
C ILE A 43 -4.72 -4.39 2.48
N TRP A 44 -5.10 -3.18 2.89
CA TRP A 44 -6.27 -2.90 3.72
C TRP A 44 -7.34 -2.17 2.92
N HIS A 45 -8.59 -2.50 3.24
CA HIS A 45 -9.78 -1.85 2.70
C HIS A 45 -10.48 -1.06 3.82
N ALA A 46 -10.84 0.20 3.52
CA ALA A 46 -11.67 1.07 4.36
C ALA A 46 -11.31 1.05 5.87
N SER A 47 -10.02 0.96 6.17
CA SER A 47 -9.50 0.88 7.53
C SER A 47 -8.13 1.52 7.60
N ASP A 48 -7.77 1.98 8.80
CA ASP A 48 -6.41 2.39 9.08
C ASP A 48 -5.51 1.14 9.23
N GLY A 49 -4.27 1.22 8.73
CA GLY A 49 -3.35 0.08 8.63
C GLY A 49 -2.78 -0.42 9.96
N TYR A 50 -3.49 -0.26 11.08
CA TYR A 50 -3.05 -0.72 12.40
C TYR A 50 -3.12 -2.24 12.50
N LEU A 51 -1.96 -2.85 12.69
CA LEU A 51 -1.73 -4.29 12.53
C LEU A 51 -2.49 -5.14 13.55
N ASN A 52 -2.75 -4.60 14.74
CA ASN A 52 -3.46 -5.27 15.82
C ASN A 52 -4.97 -5.04 15.81
N ALA A 53 -5.45 -3.98 15.14
CA ALA A 53 -6.85 -3.61 15.12
C ALA A 53 -7.57 -4.13 13.86
N HIS A 54 -6.89 -4.13 12.70
CA HIS A 54 -7.52 -4.40 11.41
C HIS A 54 -6.81 -5.52 10.65
N GLN A 55 -7.57 -6.56 10.34
CA GLN A 55 -7.10 -7.64 9.45
C GLN A 55 -6.95 -7.08 8.03
N PRO A 56 -5.81 -7.29 7.36
CA PRO A 56 -5.68 -6.94 5.95
C PRO A 56 -6.71 -7.69 5.11
N GLU A 57 -7.17 -7.08 4.02
CA GLU A 57 -7.96 -7.80 3.01
C GLU A 57 -7.06 -8.82 2.31
N LEU A 58 -5.81 -8.43 2.00
CA LEU A 58 -4.82 -9.27 1.32
C LEU A 58 -3.50 -9.29 2.08
N THR A 59 -2.89 -10.46 2.19
CA THR A 59 -1.46 -10.65 2.49
C THR A 59 -0.85 -11.65 1.51
N ILE A 60 0.01 -11.18 0.61
CA ILE A 60 0.53 -11.97 -0.51
C ILE A 60 2.05 -12.03 -0.42
N SER A 61 2.61 -13.25 -0.39
CA SER A 61 4.06 -13.43 -0.49
C SER A 61 4.50 -13.27 -1.94
N LEU A 62 5.43 -12.34 -2.19
CA LEU A 62 6.01 -12.09 -3.50
C LEU A 62 7.49 -12.42 -3.48
N GLU A 63 7.87 -13.44 -4.23
CA GLU A 63 9.27 -13.75 -4.50
C GLU A 63 9.96 -12.62 -5.30
N PRO A 64 11.30 -12.55 -5.26
CA PRO A 64 12.06 -11.59 -6.05
C PRO A 64 11.65 -11.58 -7.53
N PHE A 65 11.45 -10.39 -8.07
CA PHE A 65 11.08 -10.13 -9.47
C PHE A 65 9.75 -10.74 -9.92
N LYS A 66 8.89 -11.15 -8.98
CA LYS A 66 7.53 -11.61 -9.27
C LYS A 66 6.51 -10.49 -9.12
N GLN A 67 5.37 -10.70 -9.77
CA GLN A 67 4.26 -9.77 -9.76
C GLN A 67 2.94 -10.47 -9.38
N VAL A 68 2.01 -9.69 -8.84
CA VAL A 68 0.61 -10.07 -8.66
C VAL A 68 -0.28 -8.94 -9.15
N THR A 69 -1.43 -9.30 -9.73
CA THR A 69 -2.46 -8.33 -10.09
C THR A 69 -3.62 -8.46 -9.11
N ILE A 70 -4.05 -7.31 -8.62
CA ILE A 70 -5.15 -7.14 -7.69
C ILE A 70 -6.28 -6.41 -8.41
N SER A 71 -7.47 -6.98 -8.32
CA SER A 71 -8.71 -6.37 -8.75
C SER A 71 -9.29 -5.54 -7.60
N VAL A 72 -9.78 -4.35 -7.94
CA VAL A 72 -10.50 -3.46 -7.03
C VAL A 72 -11.86 -3.14 -7.64
N ALA A 73 -12.93 -3.27 -6.86
CA ALA A 73 -14.27 -2.88 -7.26
C ALA A 73 -14.39 -1.36 -7.44
N ASP A 74 -15.48 -0.94 -8.09
CA ASP A 74 -15.80 0.49 -8.18
C ASP A 74 -16.24 1.04 -6.80
N LYS A 75 -16.05 2.35 -6.57
CA LYS A 75 -16.47 3.09 -5.37
C LYS A 75 -15.83 2.60 -4.06
N VAL A 76 -14.66 1.97 -4.15
CA VAL A 76 -13.87 1.51 -3.01
C VAL A 76 -12.92 2.63 -2.56
N LEU A 77 -13.16 3.22 -1.40
CA LEU A 77 -12.42 4.38 -0.88
C LEU A 77 -11.52 4.01 0.31
N HIS A 78 -10.52 4.86 0.56
CA HIS A 78 -9.67 4.80 1.76
C HIS A 78 -8.93 3.46 1.93
N ASN A 79 -8.24 3.05 0.88
CA ASN A 79 -7.43 1.83 0.87
C ASN A 79 -5.97 2.18 1.07
N ALA A 80 -5.25 1.27 1.72
CA ALA A 80 -3.83 1.43 2.00
C ALA A 80 -3.09 0.11 1.76
N PHE A 81 -1.83 0.20 1.38
CA PHE A 81 -0.96 -0.95 1.25
C PHE A 81 0.46 -0.63 1.69
N SER A 82 1.14 -1.66 2.17
CA SER A 82 2.57 -1.60 2.46
C SER A 82 3.17 -3.00 2.32
N ALA A 83 4.49 -3.10 2.36
CA ALA A 83 5.21 -4.34 2.23
C ALA A 83 6.03 -4.64 3.49
N ILE A 84 6.08 -5.93 3.85
CA ILE A 84 6.92 -6.46 4.91
C ILE A 84 8.12 -7.15 4.27
N TYR A 85 9.28 -6.59 4.53
CA TYR A 85 10.60 -7.08 4.19
C TYR A 85 11.22 -7.82 5.39
N PRO A 86 12.30 -8.60 5.19
CA PRO A 86 12.98 -9.29 6.30
C PRO A 86 13.45 -8.39 7.44
N ASP A 87 13.76 -7.13 7.15
CA ASP A 87 14.24 -6.11 8.09
C ASP A 87 13.12 -5.19 8.62
N THR A 88 11.87 -5.42 8.22
CA THR A 88 10.74 -4.56 8.57
C THR A 88 10.50 -4.54 10.07
N LYS A 89 10.36 -3.32 10.60
CA LYS A 89 9.95 -3.06 11.98
C LYS A 89 8.47 -2.69 12.01
N VAL A 90 7.85 -2.88 13.17
CA VAL A 90 6.45 -2.52 13.40
C VAL A 90 6.30 -1.82 14.74
N ALA A 91 5.42 -0.83 14.82
CA ALA A 91 4.93 -0.27 16.08
C ALA A 91 3.53 0.31 15.85
N GLY A 92 2.50 -0.49 16.11
CA GLY A 92 1.12 -0.19 15.73
C GLY A 92 0.88 -0.37 14.23
N GLN A 93 1.69 0.25 13.39
CA GLN A 93 1.70 0.14 11.93
C GLN A 93 3.04 -0.43 11.42
N ILE A 94 3.07 -0.81 10.14
CA ILE A 94 4.32 -1.16 9.43
C ILE A 94 5.19 0.09 9.32
N TYR A 95 6.42 0.03 9.83
CA TYR A 95 7.42 1.09 9.66
C TYR A 95 8.12 0.92 8.33
N ASN A 96 7.42 1.30 7.29
CA ASN A 96 7.88 1.28 5.92
C ASN A 96 7.14 2.35 5.11
N THR A 97 7.45 2.48 3.83
CA THR A 97 6.67 3.28 2.89
C THR A 97 5.28 2.69 2.71
N TRP A 98 4.28 3.55 2.60
CA TRP A 98 2.89 3.20 2.34
C TRP A 98 2.46 3.74 0.98
N GLY A 99 1.53 3.03 0.35
CA GLY A 99 0.76 3.57 -0.75
C GLY A 99 -0.71 3.61 -0.36
N GLU A 100 -1.40 4.66 -0.77
CA GLU A 100 -2.83 4.81 -0.51
C GLU A 100 -3.57 5.04 -1.82
N PHE A 101 -4.79 4.53 -1.91
CA PHE A 101 -5.60 4.73 -3.11
C PHE A 101 -7.10 4.76 -2.81
N SER A 102 -7.83 5.46 -3.68
CA SER A 102 -9.30 5.48 -3.68
C SER A 102 -9.83 5.40 -5.11
N VAL A 103 -10.93 4.68 -5.30
CA VAL A 103 -11.61 4.48 -6.59
C VAL A 103 -13.01 5.06 -6.48
N SER A 104 -13.38 5.99 -7.37
CA SER A 104 -14.67 6.70 -7.31
C SER A 104 -15.35 6.84 -8.69
N GLY A 105 -15.44 5.76 -9.47
CA GLY A 105 -16.23 5.62 -10.71
C GLY A 105 -15.85 6.47 -11.92
N HIS A 106 -15.32 7.68 -11.69
CA HIS A 106 -14.91 8.63 -12.73
C HIS A 106 -13.51 9.19 -12.44
N SER A 107 -12.97 8.90 -11.26
CA SER A 107 -11.62 9.28 -10.85
C SER A 107 -11.06 8.22 -9.91
N SER A 108 -9.74 8.16 -9.84
CA SER A 108 -9.03 7.39 -8.84
C SER A 108 -7.83 8.19 -8.38
N THR A 109 -7.53 8.12 -7.10
CA THR A 109 -6.35 8.77 -6.52
C THR A 109 -5.39 7.69 -6.06
N ILE A 110 -4.10 7.97 -6.19
CA ILE A 110 -3.05 7.13 -5.65
C ILE A 110 -1.90 8.02 -5.19
N ASN A 111 -1.31 7.71 -4.03
CA ASN A 111 -0.17 8.43 -3.51
C ASN A 111 0.84 7.45 -2.89
N VAL A 112 2.09 7.91 -2.77
CA VAL A 112 3.12 7.32 -1.93
C VAL A 112 3.24 8.17 -0.67
N SER A 113 3.24 7.51 0.48
CA SER A 113 3.50 8.13 1.77
C SER A 113 4.78 7.56 2.39
N ARG A 114 5.66 8.45 2.82
CA ARG A 114 6.85 8.09 3.60
C ARG A 114 6.55 8.02 5.10
N GLU A 115 5.28 8.04 5.47
CA GLU A 115 4.80 7.90 6.84
C GLU A 115 4.41 6.44 7.09
N PRO A 116 4.61 5.92 8.31
CA PRO A 116 5.11 6.61 9.50
C PRO A 116 6.64 6.68 9.59
N TRP A 117 7.36 6.23 8.56
CA TRP A 117 8.81 6.05 8.61
C TRP A 117 9.51 6.53 7.34
N MET A 118 10.21 7.66 7.45
CA MET A 118 10.83 8.34 6.31
C MET A 118 11.90 7.51 5.59
N ARG A 119 12.45 6.49 6.25
CA ARG A 119 13.50 5.60 5.73
C ARG A 119 12.93 4.26 5.26
N GLY A 120 11.67 4.24 4.86
CA GLY A 120 11.04 3.09 4.23
C GLY A 120 11.68 2.73 2.88
N HIS A 121 11.41 1.52 2.44
CA HIS A 121 11.81 0.99 1.13
C HIS A 121 11.17 1.79 0.00
N SER A 122 11.89 1.89 -1.11
CA SER A 122 11.44 2.64 -2.27
C SER A 122 10.14 2.08 -2.85
N MET A 123 9.21 2.97 -3.18
CA MET A 123 8.00 2.66 -3.91
C MET A 123 7.90 3.57 -5.14
N ASP A 124 7.44 2.99 -6.25
CA ASP A 124 7.12 3.71 -7.48
C ASP A 124 5.78 3.23 -7.99
N ILE A 125 4.89 4.18 -8.26
CA ILE A 125 3.55 3.90 -8.74
C ILE A 125 3.33 4.71 -10.00
N ARG A 126 2.87 4.04 -11.05
CA ARG A 126 2.58 4.66 -12.34
C ARG A 126 1.21 4.24 -12.84
N SER A 127 0.38 5.22 -13.16
CA SER A 127 -0.83 5.01 -13.95
C SER A 127 -0.45 4.69 -15.39
N ARG A 128 -0.83 3.51 -15.88
CA ARG A 128 -0.63 3.15 -17.29
C ARG A 128 -1.52 3.94 -18.24
N GLN A 129 -2.67 4.41 -17.76
CA GLN A 129 -3.64 5.14 -18.58
C GLN A 129 -3.23 6.60 -18.77
N THR A 130 -2.84 7.28 -17.68
CA THR A 130 -2.55 8.72 -17.71
C THR A 130 -1.06 9.04 -17.72
N GLY A 131 -0.20 8.07 -17.38
CA GLY A 131 1.22 8.30 -17.18
C GLY A 131 1.59 8.98 -15.85
N CYS A 132 0.60 9.39 -15.04
CA CYS A 132 0.82 9.97 -13.71
C CYS A 132 1.70 9.05 -12.85
N ARG A 133 2.66 9.65 -12.15
CA ARG A 133 3.64 8.94 -11.33
C ARG A 133 3.67 9.52 -9.93
N THR A 134 3.71 8.66 -8.93
CA THR A 134 4.02 8.99 -7.54
C THR A 134 5.10 8.03 -7.06
N SER A 135 6.09 8.55 -6.34
CA SER A 135 7.30 7.84 -5.95
C SER A 135 7.85 8.41 -4.65
N MET A 136 9.06 8.02 -4.25
CA MET A 136 9.73 8.62 -3.08
C MET A 136 10.13 10.10 -3.27
N GLU A 137 10.03 10.63 -4.50
CA GLU A 137 10.50 11.97 -4.89
C GLU A 137 9.44 12.81 -5.61
N SER A 138 8.33 12.20 -6.03
CA SER A 138 7.26 12.82 -6.82
C SER A 138 5.91 12.49 -6.20
N CYS A 139 5.06 13.49 -6.01
CA CYS A 139 3.74 13.37 -5.39
C CYS A 139 3.77 12.54 -4.09
N VAL A 140 4.54 12.99 -3.10
CA VAL A 140 4.87 12.17 -1.93
C VAL A 140 4.59 12.89 -0.61
N PHE A 141 4.01 12.17 0.35
CA PHE A 141 3.86 12.68 1.72
C PHE A 141 5.15 12.50 2.51
N VAL A 142 5.60 13.57 3.17
CA VAL A 142 6.84 13.63 3.95
C VAL A 142 6.64 14.28 5.31
N CYS A 143 7.33 13.79 6.33
CA CYS A 143 7.32 14.43 7.66
C CYS A 143 7.93 15.83 7.61
N LYS A 144 7.24 16.80 8.23
CA LYS A 144 7.73 18.18 8.39
C LYS A 144 9.02 18.25 9.21
N LYS A 145 9.19 17.33 10.17
CA LYS A 145 10.35 17.25 11.06
C LYS A 145 10.66 15.82 11.45
N GLY A 146 11.94 15.47 11.43
CA GLY A 146 12.44 14.15 11.83
C GLY A 146 12.01 13.03 10.89
N ASP A 147 12.20 11.79 11.34
CA ASP A 147 11.99 10.60 10.50
C ASP A 147 10.65 9.89 10.77
N ARG A 148 9.84 10.43 11.68
CA ARG A 148 8.57 9.84 12.13
C ARG A 148 7.50 10.89 12.30
N CYS A 149 6.35 10.62 11.71
CA CYS A 149 5.12 11.39 11.85
C CYS A 149 3.94 10.48 11.47
N GLY A 150 2.74 10.89 11.83
CA GLY A 150 1.53 10.17 11.42
C GLY A 150 0.23 10.81 11.91
N LYS A 151 0.32 11.96 12.59
CA LYS A 151 -0.85 12.78 12.91
C LYS A 151 -1.06 13.81 11.82
N ALA A 152 -2.32 14.17 11.61
CA ALA A 152 -2.68 15.31 10.77
C ALA A 152 -1.84 16.53 11.15
N GLN A 153 -1.41 17.30 10.15
CA GLN A 153 -0.53 18.47 10.27
C GLN A 153 0.96 18.19 10.54
N GLU A 154 1.40 16.94 10.74
CA GLU A 154 2.82 16.62 10.92
C GLU A 154 3.59 16.39 9.61
N TYR A 155 2.90 16.45 8.47
CA TYR A 155 3.42 16.12 7.15
C TYR A 155 2.97 17.08 6.06
N ASP A 156 3.74 17.11 4.98
CA ASP A 156 3.48 17.89 3.76
C ASP A 156 3.42 16.98 2.54
N LEU A 157 2.64 17.38 1.54
CA LEU A 157 2.64 16.78 0.21
C LEU A 157 3.58 17.58 -0.70
N ILE A 158 4.57 16.93 -1.30
CA ILE A 158 5.59 17.60 -2.11
C ILE A 158 5.63 17.07 -3.55
N ASN A 159 6.02 17.95 -4.49
CA ASN A 159 6.31 17.66 -5.89
C ASN A 159 5.17 16.99 -6.67
N CYS A 160 3.95 17.55 -6.57
CA CYS A 160 2.75 17.09 -7.29
C CYS A 160 2.53 17.74 -8.64
#